data_AF-N9KN30-F1
#
_entry.id   AF-N9KN30-F1
#
_cell.length_a   1.000
_cell.length_b   1.000
_cell.length_c   1.000
_cell.angle_alpha   90.00
_cell.angle_beta   90.00
_cell.angle_gamma   90.00
#
_symmetry.space_group_name_H-M   'P 1'
#
loop_
_entity.id
_entity.type
_entity.pdbx_description
1 polymer ?
#
loop_
_entity_poly.entity_id
_entity_poly.type
_entity_poly.pdbx_seq_one_letter_code
_entity_poly.pdbx_strand_id
1 'polypeptide(L)'
;MNNWINRLTNLFLFLAGLVNIILGTYSASQNNSTIALVCLVTGLIFLFASTIDRFESLKGLGIEAKTKQLDQKLVEADKALNYLRSMTEFTGKTLVEIQTKIGRWNGGPSTKELIEFGEEIRKIMTTTGSDEVSIQNVLTPWAKTLCMDLSYKKVEKLRKIINDKIAEIEVQINSISKPISLPNQEYERLLENKRILVTFISSEIDKIYIEPYRVCRRLNILRDYSDEKTNLYPRN
;
A
#
# COMPACT_ATOMS: atom_id res chain seq x y z
N MET A 1 -30.46 14.41 -43.52
CA MET A 1 -31.06 14.42 -42.16
C MET A 1 -30.15 13.79 -41.10
N ASN A 2 -29.49 12.65 -41.37
CA ASN A 2 -28.60 11.96 -40.41
C ASN A 2 -27.45 12.83 -39.84
N ASN A 3 -26.81 13.68 -40.63
CA ASN A 3 -25.67 14.48 -40.14
C ASN A 3 -26.04 15.52 -39.05
N TRP A 4 -27.29 15.98 -39.01
CA TRP A 4 -27.74 16.93 -38.00
C TRP A 4 -28.11 16.24 -36.69
N ILE A 5 -28.75 15.06 -36.78
CA ILE A 5 -29.06 14.20 -35.64
C ILE A 5 -27.76 13.76 -34.95
N ASN A 6 -26.76 13.30 -35.71
CA ASN A 6 -25.47 12.88 -35.14
C ASN A 6 -24.73 14.04 -34.45
N ARG A 7 -24.78 15.26 -35.01
CA ARG A 7 -24.21 16.45 -34.36
C ARG A 7 -24.92 16.80 -33.05
N LEU A 8 -26.24 16.65 -32.98
CA LEU A 8 -27.00 16.84 -31.76
C LEU A 8 -26.69 15.78 -30.71
N THR A 9 -26.61 14.51 -31.11
CA THR A 9 -26.24 13.41 -30.22
C THR A 9 -24.84 13.61 -29.63
N ASN A 10 -23.86 13.99 -30.45
CA ASN A 10 -22.51 14.27 -29.99
C ASN A 10 -22.44 15.47 -29.04
N LEU A 11 -23.20 16.53 -29.33
CA LEU A 11 -23.30 17.69 -28.43
C LEU A 11 -23.92 17.31 -27.08
N PHE A 12 -24.97 16.48 -27.10
CA PHE A 12 -25.62 16.01 -25.89
C PHE A 12 -24.70 15.13 -25.03
N LEU A 13 -24.01 14.17 -25.66
CA LEU A 13 -23.02 13.32 -25.01
C LEU A 13 -21.85 14.14 -24.43
N PHE A 14 -21.38 15.14 -25.15
CA PHE A 14 -20.32 16.03 -24.67
C PHE A 14 -20.73 16.81 -23.42
N LEU A 15 -21.94 17.40 -23.43
CA LEU A 15 -22.49 18.14 -22.29
C LEU A 15 -22.75 17.22 -21.10
N ALA A 16 -23.33 16.04 -21.33
CA ALA A 16 -23.54 15.04 -20.29
C ALA A 16 -22.22 14.55 -19.67
N GLY A 17 -21.17 14.43 -20.49
CA GLY A 17 -19.82 14.10 -20.05
C GLY A 17 -19.23 15.15 -19.13
N LEU A 18 -19.27 16.42 -19.53
CA LEU A 18 -18.80 17.55 -18.73
C LEU A 18 -19.53 17.68 -17.38
N VAL A 19 -20.86 17.55 -17.38
CA VAL A 19 -21.66 17.62 -16.15
C VAL A 19 -21.27 16.51 -15.18
N ASN A 20 -21.08 15.29 -15.67
CA ASN A 20 -20.67 14.15 -14.84
C ASN A 20 -19.25 14.31 -14.27
N ILE A 21 -18.31 14.89 -15.04
CA ILE A 21 -16.98 15.20 -14.51
C ILE A 21 -17.06 16.24 -13.39
N ILE A 22 -17.82 17.33 -13.59
CA ILE A 22 -17.98 18.39 -12.59
C ILE A 22 -18.61 17.83 -11.30
N LEU A 23 -19.68 17.04 -11.43
CA LEU A 23 -20.35 16.40 -10.29
C LEU A 23 -19.43 15.39 -9.60
N GLY A 24 -18.64 14.63 -10.36
CA GLY A 24 -17.67 13.69 -9.83
C GLY A 24 -16.55 14.37 -9.03
N THR A 25 -15.97 15.44 -9.57
CA THR A 25 -14.95 16.25 -8.88
C THR A 25 -15.52 16.94 -7.64
N TYR A 26 -16.75 17.45 -7.71
CA TYR A 26 -17.43 18.04 -6.56
C TYR A 26 -17.74 17.00 -5.47
N SER A 27 -18.18 15.80 -5.86
CA SER A 27 -18.44 14.69 -4.95
C SER A 27 -17.14 14.18 -4.30
N ALA A 28 -16.03 14.20 -5.03
CA ALA A 28 -14.70 13.88 -4.49
C ALA A 28 -14.29 14.86 -3.39
N SER A 29 -14.61 16.15 -3.54
CA SER A 29 -14.40 17.18 -2.52
C SER A 29 -15.26 16.97 -1.26
N GLN A 30 -16.36 16.21 -1.34
CA GLN A 30 -17.25 15.91 -0.22
C GLN A 30 -17.01 14.53 0.40
N ASN A 31 -15.85 13.92 0.15
CA ASN A 31 -15.46 12.59 0.64
C ASN A 31 -16.39 11.43 0.24
N ASN A 32 -17.25 11.62 -0.76
CA ASN A 32 -18.11 10.56 -1.30
C ASN A 32 -17.40 9.84 -2.45
N SER A 33 -16.44 8.99 -2.11
CA SER A 33 -15.54 8.30 -3.06
C SER A 33 -16.28 7.44 -4.10
N THR A 34 -17.38 6.79 -3.71
CA THR A 34 -18.17 5.94 -4.61
C THR A 34 -18.89 6.75 -5.71
N ILE A 35 -19.53 7.86 -5.32
CA ILE A 35 -20.27 8.72 -6.27
C ILE A 35 -19.28 9.47 -7.16
N ALA A 36 -18.18 9.96 -6.58
CA ALA A 36 -17.09 10.59 -7.31
C ALA A 36 -16.56 9.71 -8.44
N LEU A 37 -16.24 8.45 -8.12
CA LEU A 37 -15.71 7.49 -9.08
C LEU A 37 -16.69 7.20 -10.22
N VAL A 38 -17.95 6.91 -9.90
CA VAL A 38 -18.98 6.59 -10.89
C VAL A 38 -19.23 7.78 -11.83
N CYS A 39 -19.33 8.98 -11.28
CA CYS A 39 -19.55 10.19 -12.08
C CYS A 39 -18.33 10.52 -12.96
N LEU A 40 -17.11 10.38 -12.46
CA LEU A 40 -15.90 10.64 -13.26
C LEU A 40 -15.76 9.63 -14.41
N VAL A 41 -15.97 8.34 -14.15
CA VAL A 41 -15.87 7.29 -15.18
C VAL A 41 -16.97 7.45 -16.23
N THR A 42 -18.21 7.68 -15.80
CA THR A 42 -19.36 7.88 -16.71
C THR A 42 -19.16 9.13 -17.55
N GLY A 43 -18.65 10.22 -16.95
CA GLY A 43 -18.35 11.47 -17.66
C GLY A 43 -17.28 11.29 -18.73
N LEU A 44 -16.24 10.53 -18.44
CA LEU A 44 -15.17 10.21 -19.38
C LEU A 44 -15.69 9.39 -20.58
N ILE A 45 -16.53 8.38 -20.34
CA ILE A 45 -17.14 7.54 -21.38
C ILE A 45 -17.98 8.39 -22.35
N PHE A 46 -18.79 9.32 -21.84
CA PHE A 46 -19.60 10.19 -22.70
C PHE A 46 -18.76 11.20 -23.50
N LEU A 47 -17.66 11.71 -22.94
CA LEU A 47 -16.72 12.54 -23.70
C LEU A 47 -16.09 11.75 -24.84
N PHE A 48 -15.66 10.51 -24.63
CA PHE A 48 -15.13 9.68 -25.70
C PHE A 48 -16.18 9.35 -26.76
N ALA A 49 -17.39 8.97 -26.34
CA ALA A 49 -18.50 8.69 -27.24
C ALA A 49 -18.84 9.91 -28.13
N SER A 50 -18.74 11.13 -27.60
CA SER A 50 -18.97 12.37 -28.37
C SER A 50 -17.97 12.64 -29.49
N THR A 51 -16.83 11.93 -29.50
CA THR A 51 -15.74 12.14 -30.48
C THR A 51 -15.69 11.08 -31.58
N ILE A 52 -16.42 9.96 -31.44
CA ILE A 52 -16.38 8.81 -32.35
C ILE A 52 -16.72 9.19 -33.80
N ASP A 53 -17.76 9.99 -34.04
CA ASP A 53 -18.20 10.35 -35.39
C ASP A 53 -17.21 11.27 -36.12
N ARG A 54 -16.36 12.00 -35.38
CA ARG A 54 -15.39 12.93 -35.97
C ARG A 54 -14.25 12.18 -36.68
N PHE A 55 -14.06 10.90 -36.36
CA PHE A 55 -13.08 10.02 -36.98
C PHE A 55 -13.55 9.39 -38.30
N GLU A 56 -14.87 9.33 -38.57
CA GLU A 56 -15.39 8.75 -39.82
C GLU A 56 -15.29 9.69 -41.03
N SER A 57 -15.44 11.01 -40.86
CA SER A 57 -15.45 11.97 -41.99
C SER A 57 -14.07 12.27 -42.59
N LEU A 58 -13.00 11.82 -41.92
CA LEU A 58 -11.60 12.06 -42.29
C LEU A 58 -10.96 10.82 -42.92
N LYS A 59 -11.64 10.07 -43.79
CA LYS A 59 -11.03 8.89 -44.47
C LYS A 59 -10.38 9.18 -45.84
N GLY A 60 -10.41 10.42 -46.36
CA GLY A 60 -10.10 10.72 -47.77
C GLY A 60 -8.77 11.38 -48.17
N LEU A 61 -7.94 11.92 -47.26
CA LEU A 61 -6.79 12.78 -47.63
C LEU A 61 -5.52 12.52 -46.80
N GLY A 62 -4.74 11.48 -47.15
CA GLY A 62 -3.45 11.19 -46.48
C GLY A 62 -3.58 10.64 -45.05
N ILE A 63 -4.78 10.17 -44.69
CA ILE A 63 -5.14 9.78 -43.34
C ILE A 63 -4.64 8.38 -42.98
N GLU A 64 -4.31 7.50 -43.92
CA GLU A 64 -3.89 6.12 -43.62
C GLU A 64 -2.69 6.00 -42.66
N ALA A 65 -1.73 6.95 -42.72
CA ALA A 65 -0.64 7.05 -41.75
C ALA A 65 -1.11 7.57 -40.38
N LYS A 66 -2.08 8.49 -40.35
CA LYS A 66 -2.74 8.97 -39.12
C LYS A 66 -3.74 7.96 -38.55
N THR A 67 -4.40 7.13 -39.36
CA THR A 67 -5.26 6.03 -38.92
C THR A 67 -4.42 4.94 -38.30
N LYS A 68 -3.25 4.60 -38.86
CA LYS A 68 -2.30 3.68 -38.21
C LYS A 68 -1.79 4.23 -36.87
N GLN A 69 -1.46 5.52 -36.80
CA GLN A 69 -1.11 6.16 -35.52
C GLN A 69 -2.30 6.20 -34.54
N LEU A 70 -3.53 6.40 -35.03
CA LEU A 70 -4.73 6.43 -34.22
C LEU A 70 -5.09 5.04 -33.71
N ASP A 71 -5.02 4.00 -34.55
CA ASP A 71 -5.20 2.60 -34.16
C ASP A 71 -4.15 2.19 -33.13
N GLN A 72 -2.89 2.61 -33.31
CA GLN A 72 -1.86 2.43 -32.29
C GLN A 72 -2.24 3.11 -30.97
N LYS A 73 -2.69 4.37 -31.01
CA LYS A 73 -3.16 5.08 -29.80
C LYS A 73 -4.42 4.48 -29.19
N LEU A 74 -5.31 3.91 -29.99
CA LEU A 74 -6.49 3.18 -29.54
C LEU A 74 -6.07 1.90 -28.82
N VAL A 75 -5.15 1.13 -29.38
CA VAL A 75 -4.59 -0.08 -28.74
C VAL A 75 -3.86 0.28 -27.44
N GLU A 76 -3.15 1.41 -27.42
CA GLU A 76 -2.47 1.91 -26.22
C GLU A 76 -3.46 2.34 -25.14
N ALA A 77 -4.51 3.05 -25.53
CA ALA A 77 -5.60 3.45 -24.63
C ALA A 77 -6.38 2.25 -24.11
N ASP A 78 -6.62 1.23 -24.94
CA ASP A 78 -7.34 0.02 -24.56
C ASP A 78 -6.51 -0.84 -23.59
N LYS A 79 -5.19 -0.89 -23.78
CA LYS A 79 -4.26 -1.45 -22.78
C LYS A 79 -4.32 -0.68 -21.46
N ALA A 80 -4.25 0.66 -21.50
CA ALA A 80 -4.34 1.49 -20.30
C ALA A 80 -5.68 1.31 -19.55
N LEU A 81 -6.79 1.23 -20.28
CA LEU A 81 -8.13 0.97 -19.74
C LEU A 81 -8.21 -0.41 -19.08
N ASN A 82 -7.65 -1.44 -19.72
CA ASN A 82 -7.59 -2.77 -19.12
C ASN A 82 -6.76 -2.76 -17.83
N TYR A 83 -5.64 -2.04 -17.78
CA TYR A 83 -4.85 -1.89 -16.55
C TYR A 83 -5.61 -1.15 -15.44
N LEU A 84 -6.29 -0.05 -15.77
CA LEU A 84 -7.13 0.68 -14.82
C LEU A 84 -8.27 -0.18 -14.29
N ARG A 85 -8.89 -0.99 -15.16
CA ARG A 85 -9.93 -1.94 -14.78
C ARG A 85 -9.40 -2.99 -13.82
N SER A 86 -8.28 -3.64 -14.14
CA SER A 86 -7.63 -4.60 -13.25
C SER A 86 -7.24 -3.98 -11.92
N MET A 87 -6.69 -2.76 -11.91
CA MET A 87 -6.36 -2.03 -10.68
C MET A 87 -7.60 -1.75 -9.83
N THR A 88 -8.71 -1.36 -10.46
CA THR A 88 -9.97 -1.03 -9.78
C THR A 88 -10.63 -2.28 -9.21
N GLU A 89 -10.66 -3.38 -9.97
CA GLU A 89 -11.17 -4.67 -9.53
C GLU A 89 -10.34 -5.20 -8.34
N PHE A 90 -9.01 -5.10 -8.43
CA PHE A 90 -8.10 -5.51 -7.37
C PHE A 90 -8.23 -4.62 -6.12
N THR A 91 -8.12 -3.30 -6.27
CA THR A 91 -8.24 -2.33 -5.16
C THR A 91 -9.61 -2.44 -4.51
N GLY A 92 -10.67 -2.61 -5.30
CA GLY A 92 -12.03 -2.85 -4.81
C GLY A 92 -12.12 -4.13 -3.99
N LYS A 93 -11.58 -5.24 -4.49
CA LYS A 93 -11.52 -6.52 -3.77
C LYS A 93 -10.76 -6.36 -2.45
N THR A 94 -9.54 -5.82 -2.49
CA THR A 94 -8.72 -5.66 -1.28
C THR A 94 -9.35 -4.70 -0.28
N LEU A 95 -9.94 -3.59 -0.73
CA LEU A 95 -10.61 -2.64 0.16
C LEU A 95 -11.84 -3.28 0.82
N VAL A 96 -12.63 -4.06 0.07
CA VAL A 96 -13.76 -4.81 0.61
C VAL A 96 -13.30 -5.90 1.58
N GLU A 97 -12.24 -6.66 1.25
CA GLU A 97 -11.67 -7.66 2.15
C GLU A 97 -11.10 -7.03 3.42
N ILE A 98 -10.39 -5.91 3.31
CA ILE A 98 -9.89 -5.15 4.45
C ILE A 98 -11.07 -4.65 5.31
N GLN A 99 -12.06 -3.98 4.72
CA GLN A 99 -13.22 -3.43 5.45
C GLN A 99 -14.06 -4.54 6.11
N THR A 100 -14.18 -5.71 5.47
CA THR A 100 -14.96 -6.83 6.02
C THR A 100 -14.21 -7.61 7.09
N LYS A 101 -12.87 -7.60 7.06
CA LYS A 101 -12.00 -8.27 8.03
C LYS A 101 -11.61 -7.37 9.22
N ILE A 102 -11.44 -6.06 9.02
CA ILE A 102 -11.14 -5.10 10.08
C ILE A 102 -12.28 -5.11 11.12
N GLY A 103 -11.96 -5.39 12.38
CA GLY A 103 -12.91 -5.41 13.49
C GLY A 103 -13.72 -6.71 13.62
N ARG A 104 -13.52 -7.71 12.75
CA ARG A 104 -14.12 -9.05 12.90
C ARG A 104 -13.08 -10.08 13.34
N TRP A 105 -13.53 -11.09 14.08
CA TRP A 105 -12.75 -12.14 14.76
C TRP A 105 -11.76 -12.94 13.88
N ASN A 106 -11.82 -12.80 12.55
CA ASN A 106 -10.92 -13.49 11.62
C ASN A 106 -9.56 -12.79 11.41
N GLY A 107 -9.33 -11.65 12.07
CA GLY A 107 -8.08 -10.90 11.93
C GLY A 107 -7.99 -10.18 10.58
N GLY A 108 -7.10 -9.20 10.50
CA GLY A 108 -6.82 -8.49 9.25
C GLY A 108 -6.24 -9.40 8.14
N PRO A 109 -5.93 -8.84 6.96
CA PRO A 109 -5.34 -9.59 5.86
C PRO A 109 -4.09 -10.39 6.28
N SER A 110 -3.90 -11.56 5.68
CA SER A 110 -2.69 -12.36 5.92
C SER A 110 -1.46 -11.65 5.36
N THR A 111 -0.28 -11.97 5.90
CA THR A 111 1.00 -11.46 5.38
C THR A 111 1.16 -11.72 3.88
N LYS A 112 0.71 -12.89 3.41
CA LYS A 112 0.76 -13.25 2.00
C LYS A 112 -0.14 -12.34 1.16
N GLU A 113 -1.38 -12.13 1.58
CA GLU A 113 -2.34 -11.23 0.92
C GLU A 113 -1.80 -9.79 0.85
N LEU A 114 -1.13 -9.33 1.91
CA LEU A 114 -0.50 -8.00 1.91
C LEU A 114 0.64 -7.92 0.88
N ILE A 115 1.54 -8.91 0.85
CA ILE A 115 2.66 -8.92 -0.11
C ILE A 115 2.16 -8.93 -1.54
N GLU A 116 1.19 -9.79 -1.87
CA GLU A 116 0.56 -9.85 -3.19
C GLU A 116 -0.02 -8.49 -3.60
N PHE A 117 -0.61 -7.75 -2.66
CA PHE A 117 -1.09 -6.39 -2.88
C PHE A 117 0.01 -5.38 -3.25
N GLY A 118 1.13 -5.41 -2.54
CA GLY A 118 2.28 -4.56 -2.88
C GLY A 118 2.86 -4.87 -4.26
N GLU A 119 2.95 -6.16 -4.62
CA GLU A 119 3.45 -6.61 -5.92
C GLU A 119 2.52 -6.21 -7.07
N GLU A 120 1.21 -6.33 -6.88
CA GLU A 120 0.23 -5.96 -7.91
C GLU A 120 0.22 -4.45 -8.16
N ILE A 121 0.29 -3.63 -7.11
CA ILE A 121 0.46 -2.17 -7.26
C ILE A 121 1.75 -1.85 -8.01
N ARG A 122 2.87 -2.46 -7.62
CA ARG A 122 4.16 -2.27 -8.31
C ARG A 122 4.03 -2.60 -9.81
N LYS A 123 3.49 -3.78 -10.12
CA LYS A 123 3.31 -4.25 -11.49
C LYS A 123 2.48 -3.27 -12.31
N ILE A 124 1.36 -2.79 -11.76
CA ILE A 124 0.50 -1.80 -12.44
C ILE A 124 1.27 -0.52 -12.69
N MET A 125 1.89 0.07 -11.65
CA MET A 125 2.60 1.34 -11.79
C MET A 125 3.79 1.25 -12.76
N THR A 126 4.53 0.14 -12.78
CA THR A 126 5.60 -0.10 -13.76
C THR A 126 5.01 -0.20 -15.17
N THR A 127 3.89 -0.90 -15.34
CA THR A 127 3.27 -1.10 -16.65
C THR A 127 2.63 0.19 -17.19
N THR A 128 2.16 1.09 -16.32
CA THR A 128 1.64 2.41 -16.69
C THR A 128 2.74 3.45 -16.91
N GLY A 129 4.02 3.06 -16.87
CA GLY A 129 5.15 3.94 -17.15
C GLY A 129 5.56 4.85 -16.00
N SER A 130 5.17 4.53 -14.76
CA SER A 130 5.65 5.26 -13.57
C SER A 130 7.15 4.99 -13.38
N ASP A 131 7.90 6.02 -13.00
CA ASP A 131 9.30 5.86 -12.64
C ASP A 131 9.46 5.14 -11.29
N GLU A 132 10.62 4.51 -11.10
CA GLU A 132 10.91 3.71 -9.89
C GLU A 132 10.83 4.53 -8.60
N VAL A 133 11.18 5.83 -8.64
CA VAL A 133 11.13 6.69 -7.45
C VAL A 133 9.69 6.93 -7.04
N SER A 134 8.80 7.22 -7.99
CA SER A 134 7.36 7.36 -7.75
C SER A 134 6.73 6.08 -7.19
N ILE A 135 7.06 4.92 -7.78
CA ILE A 135 6.61 3.61 -7.30
C ILE A 135 7.02 3.40 -5.85
N GLN A 136 8.29 3.68 -5.56
CA GLN A 136 8.82 3.44 -4.25
C GLN A 136 8.24 4.40 -3.20
N ASN A 137 8.01 5.66 -3.55
CA ASN A 137 7.36 6.62 -2.66
C ASN A 137 5.95 6.16 -2.25
N VAL A 138 5.19 5.56 -3.18
CA VAL A 138 3.86 4.99 -2.90
C VAL A 138 3.95 3.74 -2.02
N LEU A 139 4.90 2.84 -2.29
CA LEU A 139 4.99 1.56 -1.60
C LEU A 139 5.73 1.63 -0.25
N THR A 140 6.54 2.66 -0.02
CA THR A 140 7.37 2.78 1.19
C THR A 140 6.56 2.78 2.49
N PRO A 141 5.47 3.57 2.63
CA PRO A 141 4.64 3.53 3.84
C PRO A 141 4.04 2.15 4.09
N TRP A 142 3.53 1.49 3.05
CA TRP A 142 2.98 0.14 3.13
C TRP A 142 4.04 -0.89 3.56
N ALA A 143 5.22 -0.85 2.93
CA ALA A 143 6.32 -1.76 3.25
C ALA A 143 6.80 -1.59 4.69
N LYS A 144 6.86 -0.35 5.20
CA LYS A 144 7.18 -0.07 6.62
C LYS A 144 6.18 -0.71 7.57
N THR A 145 4.88 -0.57 7.30
CA THR A 145 3.83 -1.16 8.14
C THR A 145 3.90 -2.68 8.13
N LEU A 146 4.00 -3.30 6.95
CA LEU A 146 4.13 -4.75 6.84
C LEU A 146 5.36 -5.29 7.57
N CYS A 147 6.49 -4.59 7.43
CA CYS A 147 7.73 -4.89 8.14
C CYS A 147 7.55 -4.85 9.66
N MET A 148 6.82 -3.84 10.17
CA MET A 148 6.51 -3.72 11.58
C MET A 148 5.63 -4.87 12.07
N ASP A 149 4.56 -5.21 11.34
CA ASP A 149 3.65 -6.31 11.68
C ASP A 149 4.36 -7.66 11.71
N LEU A 150 5.27 -7.89 10.76
CA LEU A 150 6.08 -9.11 10.70
C LEU A 150 7.09 -9.19 11.83
N SER A 151 7.75 -8.08 12.12
CA SER A 151 8.73 -7.98 13.21
C SER A 151 8.05 -8.17 14.55
N TYR A 152 6.87 -7.58 14.76
CA TYR A 152 6.09 -7.69 15.99
C TYR A 152 5.85 -9.15 16.38
N LYS A 153 5.39 -10.00 15.46
CA LYS A 153 5.13 -11.43 15.74
C LYS A 153 6.36 -12.20 16.20
N LYS A 154 7.55 -11.81 15.74
CA LYS A 154 8.82 -12.44 16.15
C LYS A 154 9.31 -11.88 17.47
N VAL A 155 9.24 -10.56 17.63
CA VAL A 155 9.65 -9.83 18.83
C VAL A 155 8.78 -10.21 20.03
N GLU A 156 7.49 -10.40 19.85
CA GLU A 156 6.56 -10.82 20.90
C GLU A 156 6.95 -12.18 21.49
N LYS A 157 7.35 -13.14 20.64
CA LYS A 157 7.85 -14.45 21.10
C LYS A 157 9.13 -14.30 21.92
N LEU A 158 10.06 -13.47 21.45
CA LEU A 158 11.31 -13.20 22.17
C LEU A 158 11.04 -12.53 23.51
N ARG A 159 10.17 -11.50 23.54
CA ARG A 159 9.75 -10.80 24.76
C ARG A 159 9.13 -11.78 25.75
N LYS A 160 8.29 -12.71 25.30
CA LYS A 160 7.71 -13.76 26.15
C LYS A 160 8.80 -14.61 26.80
N ILE A 161 9.74 -15.15 26.03
CA ILE A 161 10.84 -15.98 26.54
C ILE A 161 11.67 -15.23 27.59
N ILE A 162 11.97 -13.95 27.36
CA ILE A 162 12.76 -13.16 28.30
C ILE A 162 11.96 -12.87 29.58
N ASN A 163 10.68 -12.56 29.47
CA ASN A 163 9.80 -12.36 30.63
C ASN A 163 9.68 -13.64 31.47
N ASP A 164 9.52 -14.80 30.83
CA ASP A 164 9.51 -16.10 31.50
C ASP A 164 10.83 -16.30 32.26
N LYS A 165 11.97 -15.92 31.66
CA LYS A 165 13.29 -16.02 32.32
C LYS A 165 13.45 -15.06 33.50
N ILE A 166 12.92 -13.84 33.40
CA ILE A 166 12.91 -12.88 34.50
C ILE A 166 12.08 -13.43 35.67
N ALA A 167 10.91 -14.02 35.39
CA ALA A 167 10.07 -14.64 36.41
C ALA A 167 10.78 -15.81 37.11
N GLU A 168 11.50 -16.66 36.37
CA GLU A 168 12.33 -17.72 36.96
C GLU A 168 13.40 -17.16 37.91
N ILE A 169 14.09 -16.08 37.52
CA ILE A 169 15.10 -15.43 38.36
C ILE A 169 14.45 -14.82 39.62
N GLU A 170 13.27 -14.24 39.51
CA GLU A 170 12.53 -13.73 40.67
C GLU A 170 12.15 -14.83 41.66
N VAL A 171 11.75 -16.00 41.17
CA VAL A 171 11.49 -17.17 42.02
C VAL A 171 12.78 -17.60 42.74
N GLN A 172 13.91 -17.65 42.03
CA GLN A 172 15.21 -17.99 42.63
C GLN A 172 15.61 -16.97 43.72
N ILE A 173 15.47 -15.67 43.44
CA ILE A 173 15.71 -14.59 44.40
C ILE A 173 14.84 -14.75 45.65
N ASN A 174 13.55 -15.06 45.48
CA ASN A 174 12.61 -15.22 46.58
C ASN A 174 12.84 -16.50 47.40
N SER A 175 13.44 -17.53 46.80
CA SER A 175 13.78 -18.79 47.47
C SER A 175 15.03 -18.68 48.37
N ILE A 176 15.83 -17.62 48.22
CA ILE A 176 16.96 -17.35 49.09
C ILE A 176 16.45 -16.94 50.48
N SER A 177 16.84 -17.73 51.49
CA SER A 177 16.39 -17.57 52.87
C SER A 177 16.70 -16.16 53.40
N LYS A 178 15.71 -15.52 54.01
CA LYS A 178 15.85 -14.20 54.66
C LYS A 178 16.09 -14.40 56.16
N PRO A 179 16.93 -13.58 56.82
CA PRO A 179 17.67 -12.44 56.28
C PRO A 179 18.86 -12.86 55.40
N ILE A 180 19.13 -12.08 54.35
CA ILE A 180 20.26 -12.31 53.44
C ILE A 180 21.55 -12.10 54.24
N SER A 181 22.35 -13.15 54.42
CA SER A 181 23.70 -13.02 54.96
C SER A 181 24.58 -12.30 53.94
N LEU A 182 25.10 -11.12 54.30
CA LEU A 182 26.09 -10.40 53.50
C LEU A 182 27.47 -11.06 53.63
N PRO A 183 28.22 -11.30 52.54
CA PRO A 183 27.89 -11.18 51.11
C PRO A 183 27.42 -12.52 50.50
N ASN A 184 26.25 -12.54 49.87
CA ASN A 184 25.79 -13.69 49.10
C ASN A 184 26.07 -13.49 47.60
N GLN A 185 27.14 -14.11 47.12
CA GLN A 185 27.59 -14.02 45.72
C GLN A 185 26.53 -14.51 44.71
N GLU A 186 25.67 -15.46 45.11
CA GLU A 186 24.60 -15.99 44.27
C GLU A 186 23.46 -14.97 44.10
N TYR A 187 23.09 -14.29 45.20
CA TYR A 187 22.08 -13.23 45.19
C TYR A 187 22.47 -12.07 44.25
N GLU A 188 23.73 -11.60 44.35
CA GLU A 188 24.25 -10.53 43.49
C GLU A 188 24.27 -10.93 42.01
N ARG A 189 24.65 -12.18 41.71
CA ARG A 189 24.63 -12.70 40.33
C ARG A 189 23.21 -12.73 39.75
N LEU A 190 22.21 -13.12 40.54
CA LEU A 190 20.82 -13.16 40.09
C LEU A 190 20.25 -11.76 39.84
N LEU A 191 20.57 -10.79 40.71
CA LEU A 191 20.21 -9.39 40.50
C LEU A 191 20.83 -8.82 39.23
N GLU A 192 22.11 -9.08 38.99
CA GLU A 192 22.80 -8.62 37.79
C GLU A 192 22.22 -9.24 36.52
N ASN A 193 21.96 -10.55 36.52
CA ASN A 193 21.31 -11.22 35.40
C ASN A 193 19.93 -10.63 35.11
N LYS A 194 19.12 -10.38 36.15
CA LYS A 194 17.81 -9.73 36.00
C LYS A 194 17.96 -8.34 35.40
N ARG A 195 18.92 -7.54 35.88
CA ARG A 195 19.18 -6.18 35.38
C ARG A 195 19.53 -6.18 33.89
N ILE A 196 20.40 -7.09 33.46
CA ILE A 196 20.80 -7.24 32.04
C ILE A 196 19.57 -7.55 31.18
N LEU A 197 18.74 -8.51 31.59
CA LEU A 197 17.55 -8.91 30.82
C LEU A 197 16.50 -7.79 30.73
N VAL A 198 16.23 -7.10 31.85
CA VAL A 198 15.29 -5.96 31.87
C VAL A 198 15.79 -4.84 30.97
N THR A 199 17.09 -4.54 31.03
CA THR A 199 17.71 -3.51 30.20
C THR A 199 17.68 -3.89 28.72
N PHE A 200 17.90 -5.17 28.38
CA PHE A 200 17.79 -5.64 27.01
C PHE A 200 16.38 -5.48 26.44
N ILE A 201 15.33 -5.75 27.23
CA ILE A 201 13.94 -5.52 26.80
C ILE A 201 13.71 -4.02 26.54
N SER A 202 14.03 -3.16 27.50
CA SER A 202 13.70 -1.74 27.41
C SER A 202 14.55 -0.98 26.38
N SER A 203 15.77 -1.44 26.12
CA SER A 203 16.69 -0.74 25.21
C SER A 203 16.70 -1.30 23.80
N GLU A 204 16.56 -2.62 23.58
CA GLU A 204 16.71 -3.20 22.24
C GLU A 204 15.38 -3.64 21.67
N ILE A 205 14.52 -4.28 22.47
CA ILE A 205 13.22 -4.75 22.00
C ILE A 205 12.27 -3.57 21.78
N ASP A 206 12.21 -2.62 22.70
CA ASP A 206 11.30 -1.48 22.58
C ASP A 206 11.71 -0.53 21.43
N LYS A 207 12.99 -0.46 21.06
CA LYS A 207 13.43 0.27 19.85
C LYS A 207 12.90 -0.34 18.55
N ILE A 208 12.61 -1.65 18.51
CA ILE A 208 12.03 -2.29 17.31
C ILE A 208 10.62 -1.75 17.03
N TYR A 209 9.91 -1.31 18.07
CA TYR A 209 8.61 -0.65 17.94
C TYR A 209 8.71 0.78 17.41
N ILE A 210 9.87 1.43 17.56
CA ILE A 210 10.09 2.84 17.20
C ILE A 210 10.76 2.96 15.82
N GLU A 211 11.65 2.02 15.46
CA GLU A 211 12.43 2.07 14.19
C GLU A 211 12.40 0.76 13.37
N PRO A 212 11.22 0.32 12.88
CA PRO A 212 11.06 -0.97 12.19
C PRO A 212 11.95 -1.13 10.94
N TYR A 213 12.23 -0.04 10.22
CA TYR A 213 13.04 -0.08 9.00
C TYR A 213 14.50 -0.53 9.25
N ARG A 214 15.12 -0.10 10.36
CA ARG A 214 16.51 -0.48 10.69
C ARG A 214 16.63 -1.97 11.02
N VAL A 215 15.58 -2.54 11.60
CA VAL A 215 15.49 -3.96 11.96
C VAL A 215 15.34 -4.83 10.73
N CYS A 216 14.46 -4.45 9.79
CA CYS A 216 14.27 -5.19 8.55
C CYS A 216 15.49 -5.17 7.63
N ARG A 217 16.31 -4.11 7.69
CA ARG A 217 17.64 -4.06 7.05
C ARG A 217 18.64 -5.00 7.73
N ARG A 218 18.76 -4.95 9.06
CA ARG A 218 19.67 -5.83 9.84
C ARG A 218 19.33 -7.31 9.72
N LEU A 219 18.04 -7.64 9.63
CA LEU A 219 17.55 -9.02 9.48
C LEU A 219 17.53 -9.50 8.02
N ASN A 220 18.06 -8.70 7.08
CA ASN A 220 18.13 -9.05 5.65
C ASN A 220 16.75 -9.27 4.98
N ILE A 221 15.67 -8.75 5.59
CA ILE A 221 14.30 -8.86 5.07
C ILE A 221 14.11 -7.92 3.87
N LEU A 222 14.88 -6.82 3.83
CA LEU A 222 14.87 -5.84 2.74
C LEU A 222 16.12 -5.94 1.84
N ARG A 223 16.81 -7.08 1.83
CA ARG A 223 18.07 -7.28 1.08
C ARG A 223 17.95 -6.94 -0.41
N ASP A 224 16.78 -7.21 -0.98
CA ASP A 224 16.51 -7.00 -2.40
C ASP A 224 16.07 -5.56 -2.73
N TYR A 225 15.91 -4.70 -1.71
CA TYR A 225 15.59 -3.28 -1.88
C TYR A 225 16.90 -2.48 -1.84
N SER A 226 17.37 -2.05 -3.02
CA SER A 226 18.59 -1.24 -3.16
C SER A 226 18.50 0.05 -2.35
N ASP A 227 19.45 0.23 -1.42
CA ASP A 227 19.62 1.43 -0.59
C ASP A 227 19.85 2.71 -1.43
N GLU A 228 20.34 2.59 -2.66
CA GLU A 228 20.59 3.72 -3.57
C GLU A 228 19.31 4.29 -4.19
N LYS A 229 18.24 3.50 -4.27
CA LYS A 229 16.95 3.96 -4.80
C LYS A 229 16.03 4.49 -3.71
N THR A 230 16.22 4.00 -2.49
CA THR A 230 15.40 4.38 -1.36
C THR A 230 15.87 5.68 -0.70
N ASN A 231 15.38 6.83 -1.20
CA ASN A 231 15.44 8.14 -0.53
C ASN A 231 14.59 8.15 0.77
N LEU A 232 14.91 7.26 1.70
CA LEU A 232 14.11 6.96 2.89
C LEU A 232 14.39 7.93 4.06
N TYR A 233 15.31 8.88 3.87
CA TYR A 233 15.55 10.02 4.75
C TYR A 233 15.92 11.28 3.93
N PRO A 234 15.48 12.49 4.35
CA PRO A 234 16.14 13.71 3.91
C PRO A 234 17.58 13.71 4.43
N ARG A 235 18.55 13.83 3.52
CA ARG A 235 19.94 14.09 3.90
C ARG A 235 20.01 15.57 4.31
N ASN A 236 20.20 15.82 5.60
CA ASN A 236 20.67 17.13 6.08
C ASN A 236 22.15 17.31 5.70
#